data_AF-T1A681-F1
#
_entry.id   AF-T1A681-F1
#
_cell.length_a   1.000
_cell.length_b   1.000
_cell.length_c   1.000
_cell.angle_alpha   90.00
_cell.angle_beta   90.00
_cell.angle_gamma   90.00
#
_symmetry.space_group_name_H-M   'P 1'
#
loop_
_entity.id
_entity.type
_entity.pdbx_description
1 polymer ?
#
loop_
_entity_poly.entity_id
_entity_poly.type
_entity_poly.pdbx_seq_one_letter_code
_entity_poly.pdbx_strand_id
1 'polypeptide(L)'
;LGPRAGNGPGGAAELLRRPDVSELGTFRESKMAPIHGWFQYPAGFSYRAVDFVLDWNHVQPRDRVLDPFTGTGTTEVVCKGRGIPSAGTEAHPLVARIARTKVFWDYDYPALRATAERFEAHLRSSRKEAHHESLETVPELLRKCFSPSNLQGLLHVKREIRRQIPPPFLALFEIALMGTLRRASGAATGWPYISPRKRIE
;
A
#
# COMPACT_ATOMS: atom_id res chain seq x y z
N LEU A 1 -32.05 -21.08 -55.31
CA LEU A 1 -31.12 -22.16 -54.88
C LEU A 1 -29.73 -21.56 -54.78
N GLY A 2 -29.10 -21.61 -53.60
CA GLY A 2 -27.77 -21.07 -53.33
C GLY A 2 -27.75 -20.24 -52.03
N PRO A 3 -27.11 -20.69 -50.93
CA PRO A 3 -27.53 -20.34 -49.58
C PRO A 3 -26.77 -19.16 -48.95
N ARG A 4 -27.43 -18.53 -47.98
CA ARG A 4 -26.83 -17.66 -46.94
C ARG A 4 -25.85 -18.49 -46.11
N ALA A 5 -24.61 -18.03 -45.99
CA ALA A 5 -23.70 -18.32 -44.88
C ALA A 5 -23.41 -16.96 -44.23
N GLY A 6 -23.60 -16.72 -42.94
CA GLY A 6 -23.58 -17.63 -41.80
C GLY A 6 -22.64 -16.98 -40.78
N ASN A 7 -23.21 -16.15 -39.90
CA ASN A 7 -22.51 -15.52 -38.78
C ASN A 7 -21.88 -16.57 -37.85
N GLY A 8 -20.63 -16.34 -37.43
CA GLY A 8 -20.03 -16.90 -36.21
C GLY A 8 -18.51 -17.16 -36.30
N PRO A 9 -17.75 -17.06 -35.19
CA PRO A 9 -17.79 -16.06 -34.13
C PRO A 9 -16.43 -15.33 -34.04
N GLY A 10 -16.36 -14.11 -34.58
CA GLY A 10 -15.19 -13.23 -34.49
C GLY A 10 -15.11 -12.41 -33.20
N GLY A 11 -15.35 -13.00 -32.03
CA GLY A 11 -15.45 -12.21 -30.78
C GLY A 11 -14.97 -12.85 -29.49
N ALA A 12 -14.71 -14.16 -29.44
CA ALA A 12 -14.39 -14.84 -28.18
C ALA A 12 -12.89 -15.17 -27.99
N ALA A 13 -12.09 -15.16 -29.06
CA ALA A 13 -10.70 -15.63 -29.02
C ALA A 13 -9.67 -14.55 -28.62
N GLU A 14 -10.06 -13.27 -28.60
CA GLU A 14 -9.13 -12.15 -28.37
C GLU A 14 -9.14 -11.64 -26.91
N LEU A 15 -10.09 -12.07 -26.08
CA LEU A 15 -10.29 -11.61 -24.70
C LEU A 15 -9.57 -12.43 -23.62
N LEU A 16 -8.74 -13.40 -23.98
CA LEU A 16 -7.89 -14.16 -23.06
C LEU A 16 -6.45 -14.14 -23.52
N ARG A 17 -5.85 -12.94 -23.70
CA ARG A 17 -4.39 -12.86 -23.57
C ARG A 17 -4.06 -13.20 -22.13
N ARG A 18 -3.60 -14.44 -21.90
CA ARG A 18 -3.03 -14.84 -20.62
C ARG A 18 -1.98 -13.81 -20.25
N PRO A 19 -2.08 -13.15 -19.07
CA PRO A 19 -0.99 -12.31 -18.61
C PRO A 19 0.29 -13.15 -18.61
N ASP A 20 1.42 -12.54 -18.94
CA ASP A 20 2.69 -13.23 -18.75
C ASP A 20 2.80 -13.60 -17.27
N VAL A 21 2.73 -14.90 -16.98
CA VAL A 21 2.70 -15.47 -15.63
C VAL A 21 3.94 -15.06 -14.83
N SER A 22 5.03 -14.71 -15.51
CA SER A 22 6.25 -14.20 -14.87
C SER A 22 6.09 -12.82 -14.22
N GLU A 23 5.12 -12.00 -14.67
CA GLU A 23 4.87 -10.65 -14.14
C GLU A 23 3.88 -10.65 -12.96
N LEU A 24 2.98 -11.63 -12.90
CA LEU A 24 1.94 -11.78 -11.87
C LEU A 24 2.48 -12.01 -10.45
N GLY A 25 3.62 -12.69 -10.34
CA GLY A 25 4.25 -13.02 -9.07
C GLY A 25 4.97 -11.85 -8.37
N THR A 26 4.99 -10.65 -8.97
CA THR A 26 5.77 -9.52 -8.46
C THR A 26 4.90 -8.31 -8.11
N PHE A 27 5.25 -7.58 -7.05
CA PHE A 27 4.55 -6.35 -6.64
C PHE A 27 4.70 -5.17 -7.63
N ARG A 28 5.33 -5.35 -8.81
CA ARG A 28 5.69 -4.24 -9.71
C ARG A 28 4.49 -3.41 -10.15
N GLU A 29 3.40 -4.05 -10.58
CA GLU A 29 2.18 -3.39 -11.04
C GLU A 29 1.41 -2.74 -9.88
N SER A 30 1.57 -3.27 -8.67
CA SER A 30 0.87 -2.78 -7.47
C SER A 30 1.42 -1.45 -6.94
N LYS A 31 2.63 -1.04 -7.36
CA LYS A 31 3.27 0.19 -6.86
C LYS A 31 2.52 1.47 -7.21
N MET A 32 1.86 1.51 -8.37
CA MET A 32 1.14 2.68 -8.87
C MET A 32 -0.38 2.51 -8.81
N ALA A 33 -0.86 1.31 -8.45
CA ALA A 33 -2.28 1.03 -8.36
C ALA A 33 -2.89 1.69 -7.11
N PRO A 34 -4.10 2.27 -7.21
CA PRO A 34 -4.81 2.83 -6.06
C PRO A 34 -4.87 1.84 -4.91
N ILE A 35 -4.64 2.33 -3.67
CA ILE A 35 -4.67 1.55 -2.42
C ILE A 35 -3.55 0.52 -2.29
N HIS A 36 -3.28 -0.29 -3.33
CA HIS A 36 -2.18 -1.25 -3.34
C HIS A 36 -0.83 -0.58 -3.14
N GLY A 37 -0.60 0.57 -3.78
CA GLY A 37 0.64 1.33 -3.70
C GLY A 37 0.87 2.06 -2.37
N TRP A 38 -0.10 2.07 -1.45
CA TRP A 38 0.04 2.75 -0.15
C TRP A 38 1.17 2.17 0.71
N PHE A 39 1.50 0.90 0.52
CA PHE A 39 2.61 0.25 1.20
C PHE A 39 3.25 -0.82 0.31
N GLN A 40 4.55 -0.70 0.05
CA GLN A 40 5.29 -1.70 -0.73
C GLN A 40 5.71 -2.87 0.15
N TYR A 41 5.06 -4.02 -0.02
CA TYR A 41 5.42 -5.25 0.69
C TYR A 41 6.31 -6.15 -0.18
N PRO A 42 7.55 -6.47 0.25
CA PRO A 42 8.47 -7.27 -0.55
C PRO A 42 7.96 -8.67 -0.93
N ALA A 43 7.15 -9.29 -0.07
CA ALA A 43 6.62 -10.63 -0.28
C ALA A 43 5.21 -10.65 -0.90
N GLY A 44 4.74 -9.53 -1.48
CA GLY A 44 3.41 -9.43 -2.08
C GLY A 44 3.37 -9.81 -3.56
N PHE A 45 2.28 -10.46 -3.98
CA PHE A 45 1.91 -10.66 -5.39
C PHE A 45 1.23 -9.43 -6.00
N SER A 46 1.12 -9.38 -7.34
CA SER A 46 0.40 -8.32 -8.05
C SER A 46 -1.10 -8.40 -7.79
N TYR A 47 -1.78 -7.26 -7.64
CA TYR A 47 -3.25 -7.22 -7.61
C TYR A 47 -3.88 -7.89 -8.86
N ARG A 48 -3.22 -7.82 -10.02
CA ARG A 48 -3.68 -8.49 -11.25
C ARG A 48 -3.69 -10.01 -11.15
N ALA A 49 -2.80 -10.58 -10.33
CA ALA A 49 -2.81 -12.02 -10.09
C ALA A 49 -4.11 -12.44 -9.38
N VAL A 50 -4.59 -11.61 -8.45
CA VAL A 50 -5.87 -11.84 -7.78
C VAL A 50 -7.03 -11.71 -8.77
N ASP A 51 -7.07 -10.62 -9.56
CA ASP A 51 -8.11 -10.44 -10.57
C ASP A 51 -8.19 -11.64 -11.51
N PHE A 52 -7.04 -12.09 -12.04
CA PHE A 52 -6.97 -13.26 -12.90
C PHE A 52 -7.50 -14.53 -12.22
N VAL A 53 -7.12 -14.78 -10.96
CA VAL A 53 -7.58 -15.97 -10.22
C VAL A 53 -9.09 -15.90 -9.95
N LEU A 54 -9.62 -14.73 -9.60
CA LEU A 54 -11.06 -14.54 -9.39
C LEU A 54 -11.85 -14.78 -10.68
N ASP A 55 -11.36 -14.23 -11.81
CA ASP A 55 -11.99 -14.41 -13.12
C ASP A 55 -11.93 -15.87 -13.59
N TRP A 56 -10.77 -16.51 -13.45
CA TRP A 56 -10.54 -17.91 -13.81
C TRP A 56 -11.47 -18.87 -13.06
N ASN A 57 -11.77 -18.56 -11.80
CA ASN A 57 -12.68 -19.35 -10.97
C ASN A 57 -14.14 -18.83 -11.03
N HIS A 58 -14.44 -17.88 -11.91
CA HIS A 58 -15.76 -17.28 -12.07
C HIS A 58 -16.38 -16.73 -10.78
N VAL A 59 -15.56 -16.21 -9.86
CA VAL A 59 -16.01 -15.70 -8.55
C VAL A 59 -16.92 -14.48 -8.73
N GLN A 60 -18.06 -14.48 -8.04
CA GLN A 60 -19.10 -13.46 -8.11
C GLN A 60 -19.32 -12.78 -6.74
N PRO A 61 -19.99 -11.61 -6.68
CA PRO A 61 -20.32 -10.93 -5.42
C PRO A 61 -21.11 -11.74 -4.39
N ARG A 62 -21.76 -12.84 -4.81
CA ARG A 62 -22.47 -13.78 -3.92
C ARG A 62 -21.54 -14.77 -3.22
N ASP A 63 -20.33 -14.94 -3.72
CA ASP A 63 -19.34 -15.89 -3.20
C ASP A 63 -18.56 -15.26 -2.04
N ARG A 64 -17.66 -16.04 -1.43
CA ARG A 64 -16.80 -15.57 -0.33
C ARG A 64 -15.38 -15.99 -0.58
N VAL A 65 -14.44 -15.07 -0.38
CA VAL A 65 -13.00 -15.32 -0.53
C VAL A 65 -12.34 -15.36 0.85
N LEU A 66 -11.49 -16.36 1.08
CA LEU A 66 -10.64 -16.46 2.26
C LEU A 66 -9.17 -16.41 1.84
N ASP A 67 -8.42 -15.44 2.35
CA ASP A 67 -6.96 -15.40 2.24
C ASP A 67 -6.31 -15.77 3.59
N PRO A 68 -5.82 -17.01 3.76
CA PRO A 68 -5.19 -17.41 5.01
C PRO A 68 -3.84 -16.71 5.25
N PHE A 69 -3.29 -15.99 4.26
CA PHE A 69 -2.01 -15.28 4.32
C PHE A 69 -2.14 -13.87 3.73
N THR A 70 -3.13 -13.11 4.22
CA THR A 70 -3.55 -11.76 3.76
C THR A 70 -2.37 -10.82 3.47
N GLY A 71 -1.28 -10.90 4.24
CA GLY A 71 -0.18 -9.95 4.15
C GLY A 71 -0.70 -8.52 4.30
N THR A 72 -0.44 -7.67 3.31
CA THR A 72 -0.95 -6.28 3.33
C THR A 72 -2.32 -6.09 2.70
N GLY A 73 -3.09 -7.18 2.53
CA GLY A 73 -4.49 -7.15 2.13
C GLY A 73 -4.72 -7.01 0.62
N THR A 74 -3.82 -7.52 -0.23
CA THR A 74 -3.98 -7.36 -1.69
C THR A 74 -5.25 -8.05 -2.18
N THR A 75 -5.51 -9.28 -1.72
CA THR A 75 -6.71 -10.05 -2.08
C THR A 75 -7.99 -9.33 -1.67
N GLU A 76 -8.04 -8.83 -0.44
CA GLU A 76 -9.21 -8.19 0.14
C GLU A 76 -9.50 -6.84 -0.48
N VAL A 77 -8.47 -6.08 -0.86
CA VAL A 77 -8.64 -4.82 -1.59
C VAL A 77 -9.26 -5.08 -2.96
N VAL A 78 -8.80 -6.10 -3.69
CA VAL A 78 -9.40 -6.50 -4.98
C VAL A 78 -10.83 -6.99 -4.79
N CYS A 79 -11.07 -7.87 -3.82
CA CYS A 79 -12.41 -8.38 -3.52
C CYS A 79 -13.38 -7.26 -3.16
N LYS A 80 -12.97 -6.33 -2.28
CA LYS A 80 -13.79 -5.16 -1.92
C LYS A 80 -14.11 -4.29 -3.14
N GLY A 81 -13.14 -4.06 -4.02
CA GLY A 81 -13.36 -3.31 -5.27
C GLY A 81 -14.36 -3.97 -6.22
N ARG A 82 -14.50 -5.30 -6.15
CA ARG A 82 -15.43 -6.11 -6.96
C ARG A 82 -16.75 -6.41 -6.25
N GLY A 83 -16.96 -5.88 -5.04
CA GLY A 83 -18.15 -6.17 -4.23
C GLY A 83 -18.21 -7.62 -3.73
N ILE A 84 -17.08 -8.33 -3.70
CA ILE A 84 -16.98 -9.72 -3.22
C ILE A 84 -16.65 -9.70 -1.72
N PRO A 85 -17.48 -10.31 -0.86
CA PRO A 85 -17.16 -10.51 0.54
C PRO A 85 -15.85 -11.31 0.71
N SER A 86 -14.93 -10.79 1.52
CA SER A 86 -13.66 -11.46 1.78
C SER A 86 -13.25 -11.38 3.25
N ALA A 87 -12.52 -12.38 3.71
CA ALA A 87 -11.85 -12.39 5.00
C ALA A 87 -10.42 -12.89 4.84
N GLY A 88 -9.54 -12.55 5.76
CA GLY A 88 -8.19 -13.08 5.75
C GLY A 88 -7.49 -13.00 7.09
N THR A 89 -6.41 -13.76 7.21
CA THR A 89 -5.63 -13.89 8.45
C THR A 89 -4.19 -13.46 8.24
N GLU A 90 -3.65 -12.75 9.23
CA GLU A 90 -2.25 -12.29 9.26
C GLU A 90 -1.76 -12.27 10.70
N ALA A 91 -0.63 -12.93 10.95
CA ALA A 91 -0.07 -13.08 12.29
C ALA A 91 0.68 -11.83 12.75
N HIS A 92 1.33 -11.11 11.84
CA HIS A 92 2.14 -9.95 12.17
C HIS A 92 1.24 -8.72 12.41
N PRO A 93 1.17 -8.16 13.64
CA PRO A 93 0.18 -7.13 14.00
C PRO A 93 0.25 -5.86 13.13
N LEU A 94 1.46 -5.39 12.80
CA LEU A 94 1.65 -4.24 11.91
C LEU A 94 1.12 -4.51 10.49
N VAL A 95 1.41 -5.69 9.93
CA VAL A 95 1.01 -6.07 8.58
C VAL A 95 -0.51 -6.22 8.51
N ALA A 96 -1.10 -6.86 9.51
CA ALA A 96 -2.56 -6.95 9.67
C ALA A 96 -3.22 -5.55 9.78
N ARG A 97 -2.58 -4.60 10.48
CA ARG A 97 -3.07 -3.22 10.59
C ARG A 97 -3.01 -2.48 9.25
N ILE A 98 -1.96 -2.71 8.45
CA ILE A 98 -1.86 -2.17 7.09
C ILE A 98 -2.99 -2.72 6.22
N ALA A 99 -3.21 -4.04 6.24
CA ALA A 99 -4.31 -4.68 5.52
C ALA A 99 -5.68 -4.08 5.90
N ARG A 100 -5.98 -4.03 7.21
CA ARG A 100 -7.23 -3.44 7.73
C ARG A 100 -7.45 -1.99 7.26
N THR A 101 -6.38 -1.20 7.25
CA THR A 101 -6.48 0.21 6.82
C THR A 101 -6.71 0.32 5.31
N LYS A 102 -6.07 -0.54 4.51
CA LYS A 102 -6.25 -0.59 3.05
C LYS A 102 -7.65 -1.04 2.64
N VAL A 103 -8.32 -1.88 3.43
CA VAL A 103 -9.69 -2.35 3.16
C VAL A 103 -10.78 -1.48 3.79
N PHE A 104 -10.43 -0.54 4.67
CA PHE A 104 -11.39 0.38 5.27
C PHE A 104 -11.56 1.61 4.37
N TRP A 105 -12.71 1.75 3.72
CA TRP A 105 -13.01 2.84 2.76
C TRP A 105 -14.11 3.79 3.28
N ASP A 106 -14.75 3.44 4.39
CA ASP A 106 -15.94 4.10 4.91
C ASP A 106 -15.56 5.31 5.79
N TYR A 107 -14.73 6.20 5.23
CA TYR A 107 -14.31 7.43 5.88
C TYR A 107 -15.34 8.56 5.67
N ASP A 108 -15.48 9.43 6.66
CA ASP A 108 -15.99 10.78 6.42
C ASP A 108 -14.95 11.56 5.59
N TYR A 109 -15.13 11.55 4.27
CA TYR A 109 -14.19 12.17 3.33
C TYR A 109 -14.05 13.69 3.50
N PRO A 110 -15.13 14.48 3.68
CA PRO A 110 -15.02 15.89 4.05
C PRO A 110 -14.16 16.12 5.30
N ALA A 111 -14.40 15.38 6.39
CA ALA A 111 -13.63 15.52 7.62
C ALA A 111 -12.16 15.06 7.45
N LEU A 112 -11.94 13.99 6.69
CA LEU A 112 -10.59 13.51 6.35
C LEU A 112 -9.80 14.57 5.58
N ARG A 113 -10.40 15.18 4.55
CA ARG A 113 -9.78 16.25 3.76
C ARG A 113 -9.41 17.44 4.63
N ALA A 114 -10.37 17.94 5.42
CA ALA A 114 -10.12 19.07 6.32
C ALA A 114 -9.03 18.75 7.35
N THR A 115 -8.95 17.49 7.83
CA THR A 115 -7.89 17.05 8.75
C THR A 115 -6.53 17.03 8.07
N ALA A 116 -6.44 16.52 6.83
CA ALA A 116 -5.20 16.51 6.06
C ALA A 116 -4.68 17.92 5.76
N GLU A 117 -5.55 18.84 5.37
CA GLU A 117 -5.21 20.24 5.09
C GLU A 117 -4.72 20.96 6.36
N ARG A 118 -5.41 20.80 7.48
CA ARG A 118 -4.97 21.35 8.78
C ARG A 118 -3.64 20.76 9.21
N PHE A 119 -3.45 19.45 9.06
CA PHE A 119 -2.21 18.77 9.43
C PHE A 119 -1.03 19.24 8.58
N GLU A 120 -1.23 19.42 7.27
CA GLU A 120 -0.19 19.94 6.39
C GLU A 120 0.19 21.39 6.74
N ALA A 121 -0.81 22.25 7.00
CA ALA A 121 -0.57 23.62 7.44
C ALA A 121 0.21 23.65 8.77
N HIS A 122 -0.18 22.79 9.74
CA HIS A 122 0.52 22.62 11.01
C HIS A 122 1.98 22.23 10.80
N LEU A 123 2.26 21.16 10.04
CA LEU A 123 3.62 20.70 9.77
C LEU A 123 4.51 21.77 9.10
N ARG A 124 3.93 22.61 8.23
CA ARG A 124 4.67 23.73 7.62
C ARG A 124 5.04 24.79 8.66
N SER A 125 4.12 25.10 9.57
CA SER A 125 4.34 26.09 10.64
C SER A 125 5.29 25.60 11.74
N SER A 126 5.23 24.31 12.10
CA SER A 126 6.01 23.69 13.17
C SER A 126 7.38 23.18 12.72
N ARG A 127 7.77 23.39 11.46
CA ARG A 127 9.03 22.87 10.89
C ARG A 127 10.27 23.27 11.72
N LYS A 128 10.27 24.49 12.30
CA LYS A 128 11.40 24.97 13.14
C LYS A 128 11.52 24.19 14.46
N GLU A 129 10.46 23.53 14.91
CA GLU A 129 10.41 22.73 16.14
C GLU A 129 10.87 21.27 15.92
N ALA A 130 11.27 20.91 14.70
CA ALA A 130 11.72 19.55 14.37
C ALA A 130 13.03 19.13 15.08
N HIS A 131 13.80 20.10 15.58
CA HIS A 131 15.14 19.86 16.15
C HIS A 131 15.16 19.51 17.65
N HIS A 132 14.03 19.14 18.24
CA HIS A 132 13.92 19.01 19.70
C HIS A 132 14.27 17.62 20.27
N GLU A 133 14.39 16.58 19.44
CA GLU A 133 14.69 15.23 19.91
C GLU A 133 16.18 14.90 19.76
N SER A 134 16.80 14.45 20.85
CA SER A 134 18.15 13.89 20.79
C SER A 134 18.14 12.63 19.94
N LEU A 135 18.93 12.64 18.87
CA LEU A 135 19.08 11.47 18.02
C LEU A 135 19.81 10.33 18.74
N GLU A 136 20.48 10.58 19.86
CA GLU A 136 21.23 9.57 20.61
C GLU A 136 20.33 8.47 21.20
N THR A 137 19.08 8.81 21.53
CA THR A 137 18.09 7.84 22.03
C THR A 137 17.45 7.03 20.92
N VAL A 138 17.73 7.33 19.66
CA VAL A 138 17.18 6.64 18.50
C VAL A 138 18.05 5.40 18.18
N PRO A 139 17.42 4.23 17.93
CA PRO A 139 18.16 3.01 17.56
C PRO A 139 19.22 3.26 16.47
N GLU A 140 20.40 2.70 16.66
CA GLU A 140 21.54 2.87 15.75
C GLU A 140 21.19 2.55 14.29
N LEU A 141 20.37 1.52 14.07
CA LEU A 141 19.88 1.16 12.74
C LEU A 141 19.19 2.34 12.03
N LEU A 142 18.30 3.05 12.71
CA LEU A 142 17.62 4.21 12.11
C LEU A 142 18.59 5.36 11.84
N ARG A 143 19.55 5.59 12.75
CA ARG A 143 20.63 6.58 12.53
C ARG A 143 21.51 6.25 11.32
N LYS A 144 21.65 4.96 10.97
CA LYS A 144 22.38 4.52 9.76
C LYS A 144 21.54 4.59 8.49
N CYS A 145 20.22 4.46 8.59
CA CYS A 145 19.32 4.48 7.44
C CYS A 145 18.98 5.90 6.94
N PHE A 146 19.01 6.90 7.83
CA PHE A 146 18.54 8.26 7.54
C PHE A 146 19.61 9.30 7.89
N SER A 147 19.68 10.41 7.12
CA SER A 147 20.46 11.57 7.53
C SER A 147 19.88 12.18 8.83
N PRO A 148 20.69 12.89 9.64
CA PRO A 148 20.19 13.52 10.86
C PRO A 148 18.97 14.43 10.63
N SER A 149 18.99 15.23 9.56
CA SER A 149 17.89 16.12 9.18
C SER A 149 16.62 15.36 8.79
N ASN A 150 16.74 14.31 7.96
CA ASN A 150 15.61 13.47 7.58
C ASN A 150 15.03 12.71 8.79
N LEU A 151 15.91 12.18 9.65
CA LEU A 151 15.48 11.45 10.84
C LEU A 151 14.72 12.36 11.81
N GLN A 152 15.22 13.58 12.07
CA GLN A 152 14.50 14.59 12.86
C GLN A 152 13.15 14.94 12.23
N GLY A 153 13.11 15.16 10.91
CA GLY A 153 11.86 15.42 10.20
C GLY A 153 10.84 14.28 10.33
N LEU A 154 11.27 13.03 10.15
CA LEU A 154 10.41 11.86 10.28
C LEU A 154 9.89 11.66 11.71
N LEU A 155 10.73 11.88 12.73
CA LEU A 155 10.35 11.81 14.13
C LEU A 155 9.34 12.92 14.49
N HIS A 156 9.58 14.14 14.02
CA HIS A 156 8.64 15.24 14.16
C HIS A 156 7.28 14.89 13.55
N VAL A 157 7.24 14.45 12.29
CA VAL A 157 5.99 14.06 11.62
C VAL A 157 5.29 12.93 12.38
N LYS A 158 6.03 11.89 12.80
CA LYS A 158 5.47 10.78 13.61
C LYS A 158 4.83 11.26 14.91
N ARG A 159 5.50 12.19 15.60
CA ARG A 159 5.01 12.77 16.85
C ARG A 159 3.75 13.61 16.62
N GLU A 160 3.75 14.47 15.60
CA GLU A 160 2.60 15.31 15.28
C GLU A 160 1.40 14.47 14.80
N ILE A 161 1.63 13.37 14.05
CA ILE A 161 0.56 12.41 13.70
C ILE A 161 -0.12 11.91 14.98
N ARG A 162 0.65 11.47 15.98
CA ARG A 162 0.11 10.94 17.24
C ARG A 162 -0.60 11.98 18.10
N ARG A 163 -0.25 13.25 17.97
CA ARG A 163 -0.84 14.35 18.76
C ARG A 163 -2.10 14.91 18.13
N GLN A 164 -2.10 15.08 16.81
CA GLN A 164 -3.09 15.90 16.09
C GLN A 164 -4.12 15.06 15.34
N ILE A 165 -3.79 13.82 14.95
CA ILE A 165 -4.68 13.03 14.08
C ILE A 165 -5.64 12.21 14.93
N PRO A 166 -6.97 12.38 14.74
CA PRO A 166 -7.95 11.65 15.51
C PRO A 166 -7.96 10.15 15.13
N PRO A 167 -8.40 9.26 16.04
CA PRO A 167 -8.35 7.81 15.85
C PRO A 167 -8.93 7.29 14.51
N PRO A 168 -10.04 7.84 13.97
CA PRO A 168 -10.58 7.38 12.68
C PRO A 168 -9.62 7.50 11.50
N PHE A 169 -8.67 8.45 11.55
CA PHE A 169 -7.73 8.71 10.45
C PHE A 169 -6.29 8.31 10.79
N LEU A 170 -5.99 8.02 12.05
CA LEU A 170 -4.63 7.80 12.55
C LEU A 170 -3.88 6.72 11.77
N ALA A 171 -4.51 5.57 11.54
CA ALA A 171 -3.86 4.47 10.82
C ALA A 171 -3.51 4.84 9.37
N LEU A 172 -4.37 5.61 8.70
CA LEU A 172 -4.14 6.08 7.34
C LEU A 172 -2.95 7.04 7.27
N PHE A 173 -2.83 7.97 8.22
CA PHE A 173 -1.69 8.89 8.31
C PHE A 173 -0.39 8.17 8.68
N GLU A 174 -0.44 7.15 9.55
CA GLU A 174 0.73 6.33 9.86
C GLU A 174 1.23 5.54 8.64
N ILE A 175 0.32 4.99 7.82
CA ILE A 175 0.70 4.35 6.54
C ILE A 175 1.27 5.37 5.56
N ALA A 176 0.70 6.58 5.48
CA ALA A 176 1.24 7.64 4.64
C ALA A 176 2.69 7.97 5.03
N LEU A 177 3.00 8.08 6.33
CA LEU A 177 4.37 8.23 6.82
C LEU A 177 5.25 7.03 6.45
N MET A 178 4.75 5.79 6.59
CA MET A 178 5.50 4.60 6.18
C MET A 178 5.84 4.64 4.67
N GLY A 179 4.92 5.12 3.85
CA GLY A 179 5.10 5.34 2.41
C GLY A 179 6.17 6.37 2.06
N THR A 180 6.54 7.28 2.98
CA THR A 180 7.63 8.24 2.76
C THR A 180 9.00 7.73 3.20
N LEU A 181 9.08 6.71 4.07
CA LEU A 181 10.34 6.23 4.65
C LEU A 181 11.38 5.85 3.60
N ARG A 182 10.95 5.15 2.54
CA ARG A 182 11.86 4.74 1.46
C ARG A 182 12.47 5.93 0.71
N ARG A 183 11.71 7.02 0.52
CA ARG A 183 12.20 8.23 -0.16
C ARG A 183 13.10 9.07 0.75
N ALA A 184 12.88 9.03 2.06
CA ALA A 184 13.67 9.77 3.04
C ALA A 184 14.96 9.04 3.46
N SER A 185 15.10 7.75 3.14
CA SER A 185 16.23 6.91 3.50
C SER A 185 17.40 7.09 2.53
N GLY A 186 18.63 7.17 3.07
CA GLY A 186 19.88 7.07 2.31
C GLY A 186 20.36 5.63 2.12
N ALA A 187 19.72 4.65 2.76
CA ALA A 187 20.07 3.25 2.56
C ALA A 187 19.64 2.76 1.17
N ALA A 188 20.62 2.32 0.37
CA ALA A 188 20.35 1.59 -0.86
C ALA A 188 19.69 0.24 -0.53
N THR A 189 18.65 -0.12 -1.28
CA THR A 189 18.02 -1.44 -1.16
C THR A 189 18.36 -2.27 -2.39
N GLY A 190 19.32 -3.18 -2.26
CA GLY A 190 19.42 -4.35 -3.12
C GLY A 190 18.65 -5.48 -2.45
N TRP A 191 17.72 -6.13 -3.16
CA TRP A 191 17.23 -7.42 -2.67
C TRP A 191 18.39 -8.43 -2.78
N PRO A 192 18.73 -9.25 -1.76
CA PRO A 192 18.04 -9.49 -0.49
C PRO A 192 18.66 -8.76 0.73
N TYR A 193 19.63 -7.86 0.53
CA TYR A 193 20.36 -7.18 1.61
C TYR A 193 20.30 -5.66 1.52
N ILE A 194 19.78 -5.03 2.58
CA ILE A 194 19.95 -3.59 2.81
C ILE A 194 21.45 -3.35 3.10
N SER A 195 22.20 -2.95 2.08
CA SER A 195 23.57 -2.45 2.24
C SER A 195 23.52 -0.93 2.13
N PRO A 196 23.79 -0.18 3.22
CA PRO A 196 23.85 1.27 3.14
C PRO A 196 25.01 1.66 2.23
N ARG A 197 24.72 2.19 1.03
CA ARG A 197 25.71 2.90 0.22
C ARG A 197 25.25 4.31 -0.09
N LYS A 198 26.19 5.21 0.19
CA LYS A 198 26.24 6.68 0.05
C LYS A 198 25.33 7.48 0.99
N ARG A 199 26.00 8.22 1.89
CA ARG A 199 25.47 9.39 2.58
C ARG A 199 24.85 10.32 1.53
N ILE A 200 23.57 10.62 1.69
CA ILE A 200 22.97 11.80 1.09
C ILE A 200 23.37 12.94 2.03
N GLU A 201 24.23 13.84 1.54
CA GLU A 201 24.53 15.11 2.20
C GLU A 201 23.30 16.02 2.21
#